data_AF-A0A098XD53-F1
#
_entry.id   AF-A0A098XD53-F1
#
_cell.length_a   1.000
_cell.length_b   1.000
_cell.length_c   1.000
_cell.angle_alpha   90.00
_cell.angle_beta   90.00
_cell.angle_gamma   90.00
#
_symmetry.space_group_name_H-M   'P 1'
#
loop_
_entity.id
_entity.type
_entity.pdbx_description
1 polymer ?
#
loop_
_entity_poly.entity_id
_entity_poly.type
_entity_poly.pdbx_seq_one_letter_code
_entity_poly.pdbx_strand_id
1 'polypeptide(L)'
;MEHSKILYCRNCQLKTHHTRVLKYDWGYSCNCCGTWQHQSVLLELQQGYAARSILGALGSEYVDYCDGDLEEFIEAALALDFEFDYQANENDGYDFMAWKDREQVARIVL
;
A
#
# COMPACT_ATOMS: atom_id res chain seq x y z
N MET A 1 -1.01 -1.76 24.19
CA MET A 1 -0.96 -0.57 23.31
C MET A 1 -1.25 -1.07 21.92
N GLU A 2 -2.28 -0.56 21.23
CA GLU A 2 -2.51 -0.91 19.83
C GLU A 2 -1.31 -0.41 19.02
N HIS A 3 -0.46 -1.33 18.58
CA HIS A 3 0.58 -1.02 17.62
C HIS A 3 -0.12 -0.67 16.30
N SER A 4 0.07 0.55 15.79
CA SER A 4 -0.48 0.87 14.48
C SER A 4 0.25 0.07 13.40
N LYS A 5 -0.44 -0.09 12.26
CA LYS A 5 0.12 -0.62 11.01
C LYS A 5 1.48 0.04 10.73
N ILE A 6 2.41 -0.66 10.09
CA ILE A 6 3.68 -0.06 9.64
C ILE A 6 3.35 0.91 8.49
N LEU A 7 3.75 2.18 8.60
CA LEU A 7 3.43 3.24 7.65
C LEU A 7 4.71 4.01 7.25
N TYR A 8 4.70 4.63 6.07
CA TYR A 8 5.72 5.61 5.72
C TYR A 8 5.43 6.95 6.40
N CYS A 9 6.46 7.59 6.94
CA CYS A 9 6.36 8.93 7.48
C CYS A 9 6.58 9.99 6.38
N ARG A 10 5.66 10.94 6.22
CA ARG A 10 5.78 12.06 5.27
C ARG A 10 7.03 12.92 5.43
N ASN A 11 7.57 12.94 6.65
CA ASN A 11 8.63 13.86 7.03
C ASN A 11 10.01 13.20 6.89
N CYS A 12 10.21 12.04 7.53
CA CYS A 12 11.49 11.35 7.45
C CYS A 12 11.57 10.32 6.32
N GLN A 13 10.46 10.05 5.63
CA GLN A 13 10.35 9.07 4.54
C GLN A 13 10.73 7.63 4.94
N LEU A 14 10.88 7.36 6.25
CA LEU A 14 11.14 6.02 6.77
C LEU A 14 9.84 5.26 6.96
N LYS A 15 9.87 3.97 6.63
CA LYS A 15 8.87 2.97 6.99
C LYS A 15 9.02 2.65 8.48
N THR A 16 7.99 2.91 9.27
CA THR A 16 8.06 2.76 10.73
C THR A 16 6.68 2.57 11.33
N HIS A 17 6.63 2.25 12.62
CA HIS A 17 5.38 2.27 13.37
C HIS A 17 4.98 3.71 13.66
N HIS A 18 3.67 3.96 13.64
CA HIS A 18 3.13 5.19 14.17
C HIS A 18 2.33 4.90 15.43
N THR A 19 2.23 5.87 16.33
CA THR A 19 1.46 5.70 17.57
C THR A 19 0.29 6.67 17.56
N ARG A 20 -0.90 6.16 17.88
CA ARG A 20 -2.08 7.00 18.04
C ARG A 20 -1.88 7.82 19.31
N VAL A 21 -1.85 9.14 19.17
CA VAL A 21 -1.72 10.04 20.32
C VAL A 21 -3.12 10.43 20.74
N LEU A 22 -3.50 10.10 21.98
CA LEU A 22 -4.85 10.30 22.54
C LEU A 22 -5.41 11.73 22.39
N LYS A 23 -4.56 12.72 22.13
CA LYS A 23 -4.96 14.12 21.91
C LYS A 23 -5.71 14.33 20.59
N TYR A 24 -5.47 13.50 19.58
CA TYR A 24 -6.09 13.61 18.25
C TYR A 24 -6.44 12.21 17.75
N ASP A 25 -7.73 11.86 17.81
CA ASP A 25 -8.27 10.55 17.44
C ASP A 25 -8.23 10.24 15.92
N TRP A 26 -7.81 11.21 15.11
CA TRP A 26 -7.85 11.23 13.64
C TRP A 26 -6.44 11.27 13.02
N GLY A 27 -5.40 10.89 13.78
CA GLY A 27 -4.03 10.82 13.25
C GLY A 27 -3.06 10.00 14.09
N TYR A 28 -1.83 9.88 13.58
CA TYR A 28 -0.76 9.10 14.21
C TYR A 28 0.55 9.87 14.19
N SER A 29 1.38 9.65 15.21
CA SER A 29 2.74 10.21 15.28
C SER A 29 3.77 9.16 14.86
N CYS A 30 4.68 9.53 13.97
CA CYS A 30 5.80 8.68 13.57
C CYS A 30 6.70 8.36 14.76
N ASN A 31 7.04 7.08 14.99
CA ASN A 31 7.90 6.69 16.11
C ASN A 31 9.38 7.05 15.90
N CYS A 32 9.82 7.29 14.65
CA CYS A 32 11.20 7.69 14.36
C CYS A 32 11.44 9.19 14.57
N CYS A 33 10.54 10.05 14.08
CA CYS A 33 10.77 11.51 14.06
C CYS A 33 9.71 12.32 14.82
N GLY A 34 8.72 11.67 15.44
CA GLY A 34 7.68 12.32 16.26
C GLY A 34 6.65 13.13 15.48
N THR A 35 6.80 13.26 14.15
CA THR A 35 5.89 14.06 13.32
C THR A 35 4.49 13.47 13.35
N TRP A 36 3.52 14.26 13.82
CA TRP A 36 2.10 13.94 13.76
C TRP A 36 1.59 14.07 12.32
N GLN A 37 0.80 13.09 11.90
CA GLN A 37 0.25 12.98 10.56
C GLN A 37 -1.21 12.59 10.64
N HIS A 38 -2.04 13.34 9.92
CA HIS A 38 -3.46 13.02 9.80
C HIS A 38 -3.65 11.67 9.09
N GLN A 39 -4.66 10.90 9.48
CA GLN A 39 -4.90 9.57 8.93
C GLN A 39 -5.11 9.58 7.41
N SER A 40 -5.73 10.63 6.84
CA SER A 40 -5.88 10.74 5.37
C SER A 40 -4.55 10.91 4.64
N VAL A 41 -3.57 11.57 5.26
CA VAL A 41 -2.21 11.74 4.69
C VAL A 41 -1.43 10.45 4.78
N LEU A 42 -1.66 9.67 5.85
CA LEU A 42 -1.11 8.32 5.97
C LEU A 42 -1.77 7.36 4.99
N LEU A 43 -3.06 7.49 4.69
CA LEU A 43 -3.72 6.75 3.60
C LEU A 43 -3.09 7.08 2.24
N GLU A 44 -2.83 8.35 1.94
CA GLU A 44 -2.10 8.73 0.71
C GLU A 44 -0.65 8.22 0.68
N LEU A 45 0.05 8.17 1.82
CA LEU A 45 1.42 7.64 1.92
C LEU A 45 1.48 6.11 2.00
N GLN A 46 0.43 5.46 2.48
CA GLN A 46 0.21 4.02 2.35
C GLN A 46 -0.02 3.62 0.90
N GLN A 47 -0.54 4.55 0.10
CA GLN A 47 -0.63 4.39 -1.34
C GLN A 47 0.73 4.60 -2.02
N GLY A 48 1.80 3.97 -1.53
CA GLY A 48 3.08 3.87 -2.24
C GLY A 48 2.88 3.51 -3.72
N TYR A 49 3.86 3.75 -4.59
CA TYR A 49 3.68 3.58 -6.05
C TYR A 49 2.89 2.31 -6.41
N ALA A 50 3.26 1.17 -5.83
CA ALA A 50 2.53 -0.10 -5.94
C ALA A 50 1.04 -0.04 -5.56
N ALA A 51 0.69 0.53 -4.40
CA ALA A 51 -0.70 0.66 -3.96
C ALA A 51 -1.51 1.64 -4.84
N ARG A 52 -0.89 2.71 -5.36
CA ARG A 52 -1.55 3.57 -6.37
C ARG A 52 -1.82 2.81 -7.66
N SER A 53 -0.87 2.00 -8.12
CA SER A 53 -1.05 1.16 -9.30
C SER A 53 -2.16 0.13 -9.10
N ILE A 54 -2.21 -0.55 -7.94
CA ILE A 54 -3.32 -1.47 -7.59
C ILE A 54 -4.68 -0.78 -7.66
N LEU A 55 -4.81 0.39 -7.03
CA LEU A 55 -6.07 1.13 -7.03
C LEU A 55 -6.45 1.68 -8.40
N GLY A 56 -5.47 2.09 -9.20
CA GLY A 56 -5.68 2.58 -10.57
C GLY A 56 -6.09 1.48 -11.55
N ALA A 57 -5.54 0.27 -11.39
CA ALA A 57 -5.85 -0.88 -12.23
C ALA A 57 -7.15 -1.60 -11.82
N LEU A 58 -7.72 -1.26 -10.66
CA LEU A 58 -8.89 -1.96 -10.12
C LEU A 58 -10.12 -1.77 -11.03
N GLY A 59 -10.65 -2.88 -11.56
CA GLY A 59 -11.82 -2.85 -12.45
C GLY A 59 -11.50 -2.33 -13.86
N SER A 60 -10.21 -2.15 -14.19
CA SER A 60 -9.77 -1.88 -15.55
C SER A 60 -9.97 -3.11 -16.44
N GLU A 61 -10.44 -2.90 -17.67
CA GLU A 61 -10.46 -3.96 -18.69
C GLU A 61 -9.05 -4.29 -19.21
N TYR A 62 -8.07 -3.42 -18.95
CA TYR A 62 -6.70 -3.50 -19.42
C TYR A 62 -5.73 -3.89 -18.30
N VAL A 63 -4.66 -4.60 -18.67
CA VAL A 63 -3.52 -4.92 -17.81
C VAL A 63 -2.63 -3.69 -17.69
N ASP A 64 -2.25 -3.35 -16.45
CA ASP A 64 -1.32 -2.26 -16.17
C ASP A 64 0.13 -2.77 -16.12
N TYR A 65 1.11 -1.94 -16.45
CA TYR A 65 2.54 -2.29 -16.46
C TYR A 65 3.29 -1.34 -15.53
N CYS A 66 4.03 -1.89 -14.57
CA CYS A 66 4.66 -1.12 -13.49
C CYS A 66 6.06 -1.65 -13.15
N ASP A 67 7.07 -0.78 -13.10
CA ASP A 67 8.45 -1.18 -12.74
C ASP A 67 8.67 -1.35 -11.22
N GLY A 68 7.70 -1.93 -10.49
CA GLY A 68 7.79 -2.11 -9.03
C GLY A 68 8.09 -3.54 -8.63
N ASP A 69 8.72 -3.73 -7.47
CA ASP A 69 9.08 -5.06 -6.99
C ASP A 69 7.86 -5.80 -6.43
N LEU A 70 7.84 -7.13 -6.58
CA LEU A 70 6.76 -7.97 -6.06
C LEU A 70 6.50 -7.75 -4.55
N GLU A 71 7.56 -7.57 -3.75
CA GLU A 71 7.44 -7.33 -2.31
C GLU A 71 6.65 -6.05 -2.02
N GLU A 72 6.85 -4.98 -2.80
CA GLU A 72 6.12 -3.73 -2.65
C GLU A 72 4.63 -3.90 -2.95
N PHE A 73 4.29 -4.71 -3.96
CA PHE A 73 2.90 -4.99 -4.35
C PHE A 73 2.17 -5.91 -3.36
N ILE A 74 2.85 -6.91 -2.80
CA ILE A 74 2.32 -7.74 -1.71
C ILE A 74 2.02 -6.88 -0.48
N GLU A 75 2.98 -6.06 -0.06
CA GLU A 75 2.79 -5.16 1.08
C GLU A 75 1.67 -4.15 0.86
N ALA A 76 1.57 -3.62 -0.37
CA ALA A 76 0.50 -2.73 -0.78
C ALA A 76 -0.87 -3.40 -0.70
N ALA A 77 -1.04 -4.60 -1.25
CA ALA A 77 -2.31 -5.34 -1.19
C ALA A 77 -2.72 -5.65 0.25
N LEU A 78 -1.77 -6.10 1.09
CA LEU A 78 -2.00 -6.33 2.51
C LEU A 78 -2.40 -5.04 3.26
N ALA A 79 -1.76 -3.92 2.93
CA ALA A 79 -2.09 -2.63 3.53
C ALA A 79 -3.49 -2.13 3.14
N LEU A 80 -3.89 -2.38 1.90
CA LEU A 80 -5.19 -2.01 1.32
C LEU A 80 -6.34 -2.96 1.71
N ASP A 81 -6.03 -4.07 2.39
CA ASP A 81 -6.96 -5.15 2.74
C ASP A 81 -7.56 -5.81 1.49
N PHE A 82 -6.69 -6.18 0.54
CA PHE A 82 -7.03 -6.87 -0.70
C PHE A 82 -6.54 -8.32 -0.62
N GLU A 83 -7.33 -9.25 -1.15
CA GLU A 83 -6.81 -10.55 -1.56
C GLU A 83 -5.92 -10.35 -2.79
N PHE A 84 -4.91 -11.20 -2.95
CA PHE A 84 -3.98 -11.14 -4.07
C PHE A 84 -3.46 -12.52 -4.45
N ASP A 85 -2.99 -12.62 -5.70
CA ASP A 85 -2.24 -13.76 -6.23
C ASP A 85 -1.16 -13.24 -7.19
N TYR A 86 -0.12 -14.05 -7.42
CA TYR A 86 0.95 -13.69 -8.34
C TYR A 86 1.61 -14.91 -8.98
N GLN A 87 2.12 -14.74 -10.19
CA GLN A 87 2.88 -15.76 -10.92
C GLN A 87 4.10 -15.13 -11.59
N ALA A 88 5.20 -15.87 -11.68
CA ALA A 88 6.36 -15.43 -12.48
C ALA A 88 5.99 -15.45 -13.98
N ASN A 89 6.46 -14.46 -14.74
CA ASN A 89 6.19 -14.34 -16.18
C ASN A 89 7.46 -14.54 -17.03
N GLU A 90 7.31 -14.48 -18.36
CA GLU A 90 8.39 -14.78 -19.32
C GLU A 90 9.51 -13.72 -19.37
N ASN A 91 9.34 -12.57 -18.70
CA ASN A 91 10.27 -11.43 -18.73
C ASN A 91 11.09 -11.30 -17.43
N ASP A 92 11.29 -12.40 -16.71
CA ASP A 92 11.91 -12.41 -15.36
C ASP A 92 11.16 -11.53 -14.33
N GLY A 93 9.89 -11.21 -14.60
CA GLY A 93 9.01 -10.40 -13.77
C GLY A 93 7.84 -11.18 -13.18
N TYR A 94 6.78 -10.48 -12.76
CA TYR A 94 5.59 -11.11 -12.17
C TYR A 94 4.28 -10.55 -12.72
N ASP A 95 3.32 -11.43 -12.98
CA ASP A 95 1.92 -11.01 -13.12
C ASP A 95 1.30 -11.00 -11.72
N PHE A 96 0.84 -9.84 -11.30
CA PHE A 96 0.23 -9.58 -10.00
C PHE A 96 -1.26 -9.27 -10.14
N MET A 97 -2.08 -9.90 -9.30
CA MET A 97 -3.52 -9.68 -9.25
C MET A 97 -3.96 -9.34 -7.84
N ALA A 98 -4.84 -8.34 -7.68
CA ALA A 98 -5.44 -8.01 -6.39
C ALA A 98 -6.93 -7.64 -6.50
N TRP A 99 -7.73 -8.01 -5.50
CA TRP A 99 -9.18 -7.79 -5.47
C TRP A 99 -9.74 -7.71 -4.04
N LYS A 100 -10.95 -7.13 -3.90
CA LYS A 100 -11.73 -7.14 -2.64
C LYS A 100 -12.93 -8.05 -2.73
N ASP A 101 -13.77 -7.78 -3.72
CA ASP A 101 -14.89 -8.61 -4.12
C ASP A 101 -14.60 -9.00 -5.57
N ARG A 102 -14.69 -10.28 -5.94
CA ARG A 102 -14.20 -10.86 -7.23
C ARG A 102 -14.75 -10.20 -8.52
N GLU A 103 -15.62 -9.19 -8.38
CA GLU A 103 -16.11 -8.34 -9.46
C GLU A 103 -15.09 -7.29 -9.92
N GLN A 104 -14.21 -6.82 -9.02
CA GLN A 104 -13.21 -5.80 -9.33
C GLN A 104 -11.81 -6.33 -9.06
N VAL A 105 -11.05 -6.52 -10.14
CA VAL A 105 -9.72 -7.10 -10.11
C VAL A 105 -8.73 -6.12 -10.73
N ALA A 106 -7.63 -5.85 -10.04
CA ALA A 106 -6.45 -5.20 -10.59
C ALA A 106 -5.55 -6.27 -11.21
N ARG A 107 -5.09 -6.05 -12.44
CA ARG A 107 -4.15 -6.93 -13.16
C ARG A 107 -2.93 -6.12 -13.55
N ILE A 108 -1.76 -6.49 -13.04
CA ILE A 108 -0.55 -5.68 -13.14
C ILE A 108 0.62 -6.58 -13.52
N VAL A 109 1.42 -6.17 -14.48
CA VAL A 109 2.69 -6.81 -14.85
C VAL A 109 3.82 -5.99 -14.24
N LEU A 110 4.61 -6.66 -13.41
CA LEU A 110 5.83 -6.18 -12.75
C LEU A 110 7.07 -6.59 -13.55
#